data_AF-A0A955BQY4-F1
#
_entry.id   AF-A0A955BQY4-F1
#
_cell.length_a   1.000
_cell.length_b   1.000
_cell.length_c   1.000
_cell.angle_alpha   90.00
_cell.angle_beta   90.00
_cell.angle_gamma   90.00
#
_symmetry.space_group_name_H-M   'P 1'
#
loop_
_entity.id
_entity.type
_entity.pdbx_description
1 polymer ?
#
loop_
_entity_poly.entity_id
_entity_poly.type
_entity_poly.pdbx_seq_one_letter_code
_entity_poly.pdbx_strand_id
1 'polypeptide(L)'
;MANDKQPKKQARGEASAGKHPTATRSDRDRRVRQHDRIARVLNVLNLIQSRGRWNAQALAEELECSQRTVYRDLQVLEFAGVP
;
A
#
# COMPACT_ATOMS: atom_id res chain seq x y z
N MET A 1 -28.98 53.16 33.43
CA MET A 1 -28.12 53.37 32.23
C MET A 1 -26.75 52.82 32.59
N ALA A 2 -26.11 51.91 31.88
CA ALA A 2 -26.46 51.20 30.67
C ALA A 2 -25.78 49.82 30.77
N ASN A 3 -26.55 48.81 30.35
CA ASN A 3 -26.09 47.49 29.97
C ASN A 3 -25.19 47.63 28.74
N ASP A 4 -23.96 47.12 28.75
CA ASP A 4 -23.30 46.75 27.50
C ASP A 4 -22.34 45.57 27.68
N LYS A 5 -22.85 44.43 27.20
CA LYS A 5 -22.15 43.38 26.46
C LYS A 5 -20.96 42.69 27.14
N GLN A 6 -21.29 41.49 27.61
CA GLN A 6 -20.45 40.30 27.41
C GLN A 6 -19.82 40.29 26.01
N PRO A 7 -18.55 39.89 25.88
CA PRO A 7 -18.10 39.21 24.70
C PRO A 7 -17.85 37.73 24.99
N LYS A 8 -18.79 36.93 24.48
CA LYS A 8 -18.60 35.72 23.69
C LYS A 8 -17.76 34.59 24.30
N LYS A 9 -18.50 33.58 24.76
CA LYS A 9 -18.18 32.16 24.57
C LYS A 9 -17.55 31.95 23.18
N GLN A 10 -16.27 31.60 23.15
CA GLN A 10 -15.74 30.75 22.11
C GLN A 10 -15.19 29.51 22.79
N ALA A 11 -16.08 28.52 22.87
CA ALA A 11 -15.69 27.13 22.97
C ALA A 11 -14.75 26.81 21.80
N ARG A 12 -13.44 26.94 22.04
CA ARG A 12 -12.49 26.14 21.29
C ARG A 12 -12.46 24.82 22.03
N GLY A 13 -13.24 23.88 21.53
CA GLY A 13 -13.11 22.49 21.91
C GLY A 13 -11.62 22.15 21.91
N GLU A 14 -11.13 21.76 23.08
CA GLU A 14 -9.81 21.17 23.17
C GLU A 14 -9.78 20.07 22.13
N ALA A 15 -8.82 20.25 21.21
CA ALA A 15 -8.59 19.39 20.09
C ALA A 15 -8.72 17.94 20.55
N SER A 16 -9.52 17.17 19.82
CA SER A 16 -9.43 15.72 19.83
C SER A 16 -8.02 15.33 19.41
N ALA A 17 -7.09 15.40 20.35
CA ALA A 17 -5.83 14.66 20.33
C ALA A 17 -6.18 13.20 20.57
N GLY A 18 -6.97 12.63 19.65
CA GLY A 18 -6.96 11.20 19.39
C GLY A 18 -5.55 10.90 18.92
N LYS A 19 -4.66 10.67 19.89
CA LYS A 19 -3.35 10.09 19.71
C LYS A 19 -3.62 8.76 19.04
N HIS A 20 -3.61 8.73 17.70
CA HIS A 20 -3.50 7.47 16.99
C HIS A 20 -2.21 6.87 17.54
N PRO A 21 -2.26 5.76 18.30
CA PRO A 21 -1.03 5.08 18.62
C PRO A 21 -0.47 4.71 17.25
N THR A 22 0.62 5.37 16.85
CA THR A 22 1.43 4.93 15.72
C THR A 22 2.00 3.60 16.17
N ALA A 23 1.18 2.56 16.06
CA ALA A 23 1.52 1.20 16.39
C ALA A 23 2.76 0.93 15.55
N THR A 24 3.90 0.92 16.22
CA THR A 24 5.18 0.67 15.60
C THR A 24 5.10 -0.79 15.20
N ARG A 25 4.61 -1.05 13.98
CA ARG A 25 4.57 -2.39 13.40
C ARG A 25 5.95 -2.97 13.58
N SER A 26 6.02 -4.19 14.08
CA SER A 26 7.28 -4.85 14.38
C SER A 26 8.16 -4.84 13.14
N ASP A 27 9.46 -4.66 13.31
CA ASP A 27 10.40 -4.73 12.18
C ASP A 27 10.25 -6.06 11.41
N ARG A 28 9.91 -7.12 12.15
CA ARG A 28 9.52 -8.42 11.61
C ARG A 28 8.37 -8.31 10.60
N ASP A 29 7.28 -7.63 10.93
CA ASP A 29 6.11 -7.50 10.05
C ASP A 29 6.44 -6.71 8.78
N ARG A 30 7.29 -5.69 8.89
CA ARG A 30 7.78 -4.95 7.73
C ARG A 30 8.58 -5.86 6.80
N ARG A 31 9.46 -6.68 7.34
CA ARG A 31 10.25 -7.66 6.58
C ARG A 31 9.35 -8.72 5.96
N VAL A 32 8.40 -9.28 6.70
CA VAL A 32 7.47 -10.31 6.17
C VAL A 32 6.74 -9.77 4.95
N ARG A 33 6.17 -8.56 5.03
CA ARG A 33 5.52 -7.94 3.85
C ARG A 33 6.46 -7.66 2.68
N GLN A 34 7.73 -7.38 2.96
CA GLN A 34 8.73 -7.25 1.90
C GLN A 34 9.01 -8.60 1.22
N HIS A 35 9.07 -9.70 1.98
CA HIS A 35 9.25 -11.06 1.44
C HIS A 35 8.04 -11.49 0.60
N ASP A 36 6.81 -11.19 1.02
CA ASP A 36 5.59 -11.50 0.26
C ASP A 36 5.59 -10.88 -1.13
N ARG A 37 6.22 -9.71 -1.29
CA ARG A 37 6.39 -9.09 -2.61
C ARG A 37 7.37 -9.88 -3.48
N ILE A 38 8.51 -10.29 -2.91
CA ILE A 38 9.54 -11.06 -3.63
C ILE A 38 8.95 -12.38 -4.11
N ALA A 39 8.21 -13.09 -3.25
CA ALA A 39 7.53 -14.33 -3.62
C ALA A 39 6.60 -14.14 -4.83
N ARG A 40 5.84 -13.04 -4.88
CA ARG A 40 4.96 -12.72 -6.00
C ARG A 40 5.71 -12.44 -7.30
N VAL A 41 6.80 -11.67 -7.24
CA VAL A 41 7.65 -11.39 -8.40
C VAL A 41 8.24 -12.68 -8.98
N LEU A 42 8.65 -13.63 -8.14
CA LEU A 42 9.14 -14.94 -8.59
C LEU A 42 8.03 -15.76 -9.28
N ASN A 43 6.79 -15.69 -8.79
CA ASN A 43 5.67 -16.37 -9.43
C ASN A 43 5.36 -15.76 -10.81
N VAL A 44 5.37 -14.42 -10.94
CA VAL A 44 5.25 -13.73 -12.24
C VAL A 44 6.32 -14.25 -13.22
N LEU A 45 7.57 -14.32 -12.76
CA LEU A 45 8.68 -14.80 -13.58
C LEU A 45 8.48 -16.24 -14.06
N ASN A 46 8.07 -17.15 -13.16
CA ASN A 46 7.80 -18.54 -13.50
C ASN A 46 6.68 -18.67 -14.54
N LEU A 47 5.62 -17.87 -14.42
CA LEU A 47 4.53 -17.86 -15.40
C LEU A 47 5.05 -17.39 -16.76
N ILE A 48 5.78 -16.27 -16.83
CA ILE A 48 6.27 -15.74 -18.11
C ILE A 48 7.24 -16.71 -18.81
N GLN A 49 8.07 -17.44 -18.05
CA GLN A 49 8.97 -18.44 -18.61
C GLN A 49 8.27 -19.76 -19.01
N SER A 50 7.03 -19.98 -18.57
CA SER A 50 6.24 -21.12 -19.02
C SER A 50 5.91 -21.02 -20.52
N ARG A 51 5.52 -22.13 -21.15
CA ARG A 51 5.24 -22.17 -22.61
C ARG A 51 3.98 -21.39 -23.03
N GLY A 52 3.34 -20.65 -22.12
CA GLY A 52 2.12 -19.88 -22.36
C GLY A 52 2.38 -18.47 -22.88
N ARG A 53 1.40 -17.90 -23.60
CA ARG A 53 1.38 -16.47 -23.92
C ARG A 53 0.65 -15.73 -22.79
N TRP A 54 1.38 -14.89 -22.08
CA TRP A 54 0.85 -14.13 -20.95
C TRP A 54 0.63 -12.67 -21.32
N ASN A 55 -0.50 -12.12 -20.86
CA ASN A 55 -0.75 -10.69 -20.84
C ASN A 55 -1.03 -10.24 -19.39
N ALA A 56 -1.05 -8.94 -19.14
CA ALA A 56 -1.21 -8.40 -17.78
C ALA A 56 -2.53 -8.81 -17.11
N GLN A 57 -3.61 -8.99 -17.89
CA GLN A 57 -4.89 -9.44 -17.37
C GLN A 57 -4.84 -10.92 -16.97
N ALA A 58 -4.34 -11.79 -17.84
CA ALA A 58 -4.21 -13.21 -17.55
C ALA A 58 -3.30 -13.48 -16.34
N LEU A 59 -2.19 -12.75 -16.22
CA LEU A 59 -1.32 -12.81 -15.04
C LEU A 59 -2.03 -12.32 -13.77
N ALA A 60 -2.86 -11.28 -13.88
CA ALA A 60 -3.60 -10.75 -12.74
C ALA A 60 -4.66 -11.73 -12.25
N GLU A 61 -5.35 -12.40 -13.17
CA GLU A 61 -6.32 -13.46 -12.87
C GLU A 61 -5.63 -14.68 -12.24
N GLU A 62 -4.55 -15.19 -12.84
CA GLU A 62 -3.80 -16.35 -12.34
C GLU A 62 -3.16 -16.11 -10.97
N LEU A 63 -2.66 -14.90 -10.72
CA LEU A 63 -2.00 -14.53 -9.46
C LEU A 63 -2.94 -13.89 -8.43
N GLU A 64 -4.25 -13.88 -8.70
CA GLU A 64 -5.29 -13.32 -7.85
C GLU A 64 -4.96 -11.89 -7.38
N CYS A 65 -4.54 -11.03 -8.32
CA CYS A 65 -4.14 -9.68 -8.02
C CYS A 65 -4.66 -8.67 -9.04
N SER A 66 -4.32 -7.39 -8.87
CA SER A 66 -4.69 -6.35 -9.84
C SER A 66 -3.66 -6.24 -10.96
N GLN A 67 -4.08 -5.83 -12.16
CA GLN A 67 -3.14 -5.54 -13.25
C GLN A 67 -2.08 -4.49 -12.84
N ARG A 68 -2.43 -3.52 -11.99
CA ARG A 68 -1.46 -2.56 -11.42
C ARG A 68 -0.36 -3.24 -10.62
N THR A 69 -0.70 -4.31 -9.88
CA THR A 69 0.28 -5.12 -9.14
C THR A 69 1.19 -5.85 -10.13
N VAL A 70 0.62 -6.47 -11.17
CA VAL A 70 1.38 -7.14 -12.23
C VAL A 70 2.37 -6.18 -12.89
N TYR A 71 1.93 -5.00 -13.35
CA TYR A 71 2.82 -4.01 -13.95
C TYR A 71 3.94 -3.56 -13.00
N ARG A 72 3.65 -3.41 -11.70
CA ARG A 72 4.67 -3.09 -10.71
C ARG A 72 5.69 -4.22 -10.56
N ASP A 73 5.27 -5.46 -10.61
CA ASP A 73 6.17 -6.62 -10.50
C ASP A 73 6.97 -6.83 -11.78
N LEU A 74 6.39 -6.58 -12.95
CA LEU A 74 7.11 -6.52 -14.23
C LEU A 74 8.21 -5.44 -14.21
N GLN A 75 7.92 -4.25 -13.69
CA GLN A 75 8.95 -3.21 -13.52
C GLN A 75 10.11 -3.69 -12.64
N VAL A 76 9.86 -4.51 -11.60
CA VAL A 76 10.93 -5.07 -10.77
C VAL A 76 11.82 -6.01 -11.57
N LEU A 77 11.22 -6.87 -12.38
CA LEU A 77 11.95 -7.78 -13.24
C LEU A 77 12.81 -7.00 -14.25
N GLU A 78 12.24 -5.96 -14.87
CA GLU A 78 12.97 -5.06 -15.77
C GLU A 78 14.15 -4.38 -15.05
N PHE A 79 13.93 -3.83 -13.85
CA PHE A 79 15.01 -3.25 -13.03
C PHE A 79 16.08 -4.28 -12.63
N ALA A 80 15.72 -5.56 -12.52
CA ALA A 80 16.64 -6.66 -12.24
C ALA A 80 17.35 -7.19 -13.51
N GLY A 81 17.10 -6.60 -14.69
CA GLY A 81 17.69 -7.02 -15.96
C GLY A 81 17.06 -8.28 -16.54
N VAL A 82 15.83 -8.61 -16.12
CA VAL A 82 15.05 -9.73 -16.65
C VAL A 82 14.02 -9.18 -17.66
N PRO A 83 14.24 -9.39 -18.97
CA PRO A 83 13.34 -8.92 -20.02
C PRO A 83 12.11 -9.82 -20.21
#